data_AF-A0A815ZW81-F1
#
_entry.id   AF-A0A815ZW81-F1
#
_cell.length_a   1.000
_cell.length_b   1.000
_cell.length_c   1.000
_cell.angle_alpha   90.00
_cell.angle_beta   90.00
_cell.angle_gamma   90.00
#
_symmetry.space_group_name_H-M   'P 1'
#
loop_
_entity.id
_entity.type
_entity.pdbx_description
1 polymer ?
#
loop_
_entity_poly.entity_id
_entity_poly.type
_entity_poly.pdbx_seq_one_letter_code
_entity_poly.pdbx_strand_id
1 'polypeptide(L)'
;MDRVSIVSLNVASRRRALLIGNKNYKRGKTLQYCTNNAQDLSVKLCAIHFQTTLGTDLNCDAMEAMIETFIKEICTGDLVFFFFSGYGAHWNDQNFLVPIDDNQITEPSMFNYQAVNAQDILKSIMNCSPSAAIFMLDACRSYPMHHITGWTGPLDFGGLVSMEAPKNSLVIFPCQANKTIADKSIDGQHSHFMTHVFEYIDQPNLPFNDALALICDDVMNTSNNEQSPFQVNALRKNLMLNSQNQSGIKHKLNLRVQQILNDAQNESMIDLGHQELSDRDVGAIIQEAIIKKRCSKLWLPGNKITLFGAANLSIALLHNTTLERLYLYGNRLTDKGVKYLAKALSMNNSALKVLNLQEIGVTDIGVEYLSEMLQKNTKLTILCLSKNDISDIGLRIFANCLKRYNNTLQCLDLSENKRITDMSLDVIQEMIEHKRSLNELSIYDCNLSRMGKERLKKFIRAKKNINIFINNWAE
;
A
#
# COMPACT_ATOMS: atom_id res chain seq x y z
N MET A 1 23.77 48.34 -17.96
CA MET A 1 24.57 47.18 -17.48
C MET A 1 23.70 46.44 -16.49
N ASP A 2 22.82 45.60 -17.02
CA ASP A 2 21.77 44.95 -16.26
C ASP A 2 22.27 43.69 -15.58
N ARG A 3 21.95 43.56 -14.30
CA ARG A 3 22.19 42.38 -13.48
C ARG A 3 21.27 41.26 -13.95
N VAL A 4 21.84 40.21 -14.54
CA VAL A 4 21.16 38.92 -14.73
C VAL A 4 21.01 38.27 -13.36
N SER A 5 19.79 38.32 -12.83
CA SER A 5 19.35 37.57 -11.65
C SER A 5 19.44 36.07 -11.92
N ILE A 6 20.35 35.39 -11.22
CA ILE A 6 20.41 33.92 -11.14
C ILE A 6 19.20 33.47 -10.30
N VAL A 7 18.12 33.06 -10.97
CA VAL A 7 17.01 32.37 -10.30
C VAL A 7 17.46 30.95 -10.01
N SER A 8 17.68 30.64 -8.73
CA SER A 8 17.97 29.30 -8.24
C SER A 8 16.76 28.38 -8.44
N LEU A 9 16.76 27.55 -9.49
CA LEU A 9 15.84 26.43 -9.64
C LEU A 9 16.49 25.15 -9.11
N ASN A 10 16.38 24.93 -7.80
CA ASN A 10 16.75 23.67 -7.16
C ASN A 10 15.64 23.25 -6.18
N VAL A 11 14.45 22.98 -6.73
CA VAL A 11 13.50 22.07 -6.06
C VAL A 11 13.79 20.70 -6.66
N ALA A 12 14.31 19.77 -5.88
CA ALA A 12 14.40 18.38 -6.33
C ALA A 12 13.00 17.93 -6.78
N SER A 13 12.87 17.52 -8.03
CA SER A 13 11.62 17.07 -8.63
C SER A 13 11.00 16.00 -7.74
N ARG A 14 9.76 16.20 -7.27
CA ARG A 14 9.07 15.17 -6.49
C ARG A 14 8.78 13.99 -7.41
N ARG A 15 8.80 12.79 -6.85
CA ARG A 15 8.58 11.55 -7.61
C ARG A 15 7.28 10.95 -7.11
N ARG A 16 6.33 10.72 -8.01
CA ARG A 16 5.00 10.21 -7.65
C ARG A 16 4.67 9.01 -8.52
N ALA A 17 4.10 7.99 -7.90
CA ALA A 17 3.65 6.82 -8.63
C ALA A 17 2.22 6.44 -8.27
N LEU A 18 1.43 6.04 -9.26
CA LEU A 18 0.15 5.38 -9.07
C LEU A 18 0.26 3.96 -9.63
N LEU A 19 -0.03 2.97 -8.80
CA LEU A 19 0.03 1.56 -9.16
C LEU A 19 -1.33 0.91 -8.92
N ILE A 20 -1.89 0.29 -9.95
CA ILE A 20 -3.19 -0.38 -9.88
C ILE A 20 -3.01 -1.82 -10.32
N GLY A 21 -3.42 -2.78 -9.48
CA GLY A 21 -3.40 -4.21 -9.78
C GLY A 21 -4.77 -4.83 -9.61
N ASN A 22 -5.44 -5.18 -10.70
CA ASN A 22 -6.76 -5.81 -10.69
C ASN A 22 -6.66 -7.27 -11.09
N LYS A 23 -7.23 -8.16 -10.27
CA LYS A 23 -7.17 -9.61 -10.51
C LYS A 23 -8.49 -10.34 -10.34
N ASN A 24 -9.35 -9.88 -9.41
CA ASN A 24 -10.56 -10.58 -9.01
C ASN A 24 -11.80 -10.05 -9.73
N TYR A 25 -11.85 -10.26 -11.06
CA TYR A 25 -12.94 -9.85 -11.93
C TYR A 25 -14.23 -10.63 -11.66
N LYS A 26 -15.39 -10.00 -11.86
CA LYS A 26 -16.72 -10.60 -11.67
C LYS A 26 -17.08 -11.57 -12.80
N ARG A 27 -16.73 -11.25 -14.05
CA ARG A 27 -16.94 -12.09 -15.25
C ARG A 27 -15.64 -12.69 -15.76
N GLY A 28 -14.59 -11.87 -15.86
CA GLY A 28 -13.27 -12.28 -16.31
C GLY A 28 -12.68 -13.37 -15.41
N LYS A 29 -11.79 -14.19 -15.98
CA LYS A 29 -11.05 -15.17 -15.18
C LYS A 29 -10.16 -14.42 -14.19
N THR A 30 -9.98 -15.00 -13.01
CA THR A 30 -9.03 -14.46 -12.03
C THR A 30 -7.62 -14.46 -12.62
N LEU A 31 -6.99 -13.29 -12.61
CA LEU A 31 -5.59 -13.14 -12.98
C LEU A 31 -4.71 -13.48 -11.78
N GLN A 32 -3.56 -14.11 -11.99
CA GLN A 32 -2.76 -14.63 -10.87
C GLN A 32 -1.86 -13.55 -10.25
N TYR A 33 -1.21 -12.74 -11.09
CA TYR A 33 -0.05 -11.96 -10.64
C TYR A 33 -0.30 -10.45 -10.49
N CYS A 34 -1.44 -9.92 -10.98
CA CYS A 34 -1.64 -8.48 -11.11
C CYS A 34 -1.54 -7.69 -9.80
N THR A 35 -2.07 -8.23 -8.69
CA THR A 35 -1.96 -7.58 -7.37
C THR A 35 -0.52 -7.56 -6.86
N ASN A 36 0.21 -8.67 -7.06
CA ASN A 36 1.61 -8.80 -6.62
C ASN A 36 2.50 -7.86 -7.43
N ASN A 37 2.33 -7.82 -8.76
CA ASN A 37 3.04 -6.90 -9.65
C ASN A 37 2.93 -5.45 -9.18
N ALA A 38 1.71 -4.99 -8.87
CA ALA A 38 1.49 -3.61 -8.40
C ALA A 38 2.06 -3.40 -6.99
N GLN A 39 1.89 -4.35 -6.07
CA GLN A 39 2.39 -4.27 -4.70
C GLN A 39 3.92 -4.19 -4.65
N ASP A 40 4.60 -5.10 -5.32
CA ASP A 40 6.05 -5.20 -5.26
C ASP A 40 6.75 -4.10 -6.07
N LEU A 41 6.12 -3.64 -7.17
CA LEU A 41 6.61 -2.46 -7.89
C LEU A 41 6.48 -1.20 -7.04
N SER A 42 5.43 -1.12 -6.21
CA SER A 42 5.29 -0.03 -5.24
C SER A 42 6.44 -0.05 -4.24
N VAL A 43 6.88 -1.21 -3.76
CA VAL A 43 8.07 -1.32 -2.89
C VAL A 43 9.32 -0.81 -3.59
N LYS A 44 9.58 -1.30 -4.80
CA LYS A 44 10.78 -0.94 -5.56
C LYS A 44 10.84 0.56 -5.85
N LEU A 45 9.73 1.15 -6.29
CA LEU A 45 9.66 2.59 -6.57
C LEU A 45 9.81 3.42 -5.28
N CYS A 46 9.23 2.99 -4.16
CA CYS A 46 9.46 3.62 -2.86
C CYS A 46 10.94 3.61 -2.44
N ALA A 47 11.65 2.49 -2.67
CA ALA A 47 13.08 2.37 -2.36
C ALA A 47 13.95 3.37 -3.14
N ILE A 48 13.46 3.84 -4.31
CA ILE A 48 14.11 4.87 -5.15
C ILE A 48 13.37 6.22 -5.11
N HIS A 49 12.75 6.49 -3.96
CA HIS A 49 12.17 7.79 -3.56
C HIS A 49 10.90 8.24 -4.29
N PHE A 50 10.13 7.34 -4.89
CA PHE A 50 8.76 7.66 -5.30
C PHE A 50 7.83 7.68 -4.09
N GLN A 51 6.92 8.65 -4.05
CA GLN A 51 5.70 8.58 -3.25
C GLN A 51 4.67 7.77 -4.03
N THR A 52 4.37 6.57 -3.57
CA THR A 52 3.47 5.64 -4.27
C THR A 52 2.06 5.65 -3.69
N THR A 53 1.06 5.66 -4.58
CA THR A 53 -0.34 5.38 -4.29
C THR A 53 -0.67 4.02 -4.90
N LEU A 54 -1.15 3.07 -4.08
CA LEU A 54 -1.42 1.69 -4.48
C LEU A 54 -2.90 1.36 -4.37
N GLY A 55 -3.47 0.84 -5.46
CA GLY A 55 -4.82 0.29 -5.54
C GLY A 55 -4.81 -1.16 -5.99
N THR A 56 -5.67 -1.99 -5.42
CA THR A 56 -5.83 -3.39 -5.85
C THR A 56 -7.29 -3.77 -5.89
N ASP A 57 -7.69 -4.53 -6.90
CA ASP A 57 -9.07 -5.00 -7.09
C ASP A 57 -10.10 -3.87 -6.96
N LEU A 58 -9.89 -2.80 -7.72
CA LEU A 58 -10.75 -1.62 -7.72
C LEU A 58 -11.93 -1.81 -8.68
N ASN A 59 -13.12 -1.48 -8.18
CA ASN A 59 -14.28 -1.27 -9.05
C ASN A 59 -14.15 0.07 -9.79
N CYS A 60 -15.03 0.34 -10.76
CA CYS A 60 -14.92 1.52 -11.63
C CYS A 60 -14.84 2.82 -10.82
N ASP A 61 -15.81 3.06 -9.91
CA ASP A 61 -15.85 4.27 -9.08
C ASP A 61 -14.58 4.46 -8.24
N ALA A 62 -14.08 3.40 -7.60
CA ALA A 62 -12.88 3.51 -6.76
C ALA A 62 -11.62 3.73 -7.60
N MET A 63 -11.57 3.16 -8.81
CA MET A 63 -10.45 3.34 -9.74
C MET A 63 -10.39 4.78 -10.23
N GLU A 64 -11.53 5.34 -10.67
CA GLU A 64 -11.63 6.75 -11.09
C GLU A 64 -11.30 7.71 -9.96
N ALA A 65 -11.89 7.52 -8.76
CA ALA A 65 -11.63 8.38 -7.61
C ALA A 65 -10.15 8.37 -7.19
N MET A 66 -9.49 7.21 -7.28
CA MET A 66 -8.07 7.08 -6.98
C MET A 66 -7.20 7.81 -8.01
N ILE A 67 -7.50 7.65 -9.30
CA ILE A 67 -6.80 8.33 -10.39
C ILE A 67 -6.99 9.85 -10.29
N GLU A 68 -8.21 10.31 -10.04
CA GLU A 68 -8.52 11.73 -9.87
C GLU A 68 -7.75 12.33 -8.69
N THR A 69 -7.75 11.64 -7.55
CA THR A 69 -6.99 12.06 -6.36
C THR A 69 -5.50 12.13 -6.67
N PHE A 70 -4.95 11.13 -7.35
CA PHE A 70 -3.54 11.12 -7.74
C PHE A 70 -3.19 12.29 -8.66
N ILE A 71 -3.99 12.55 -9.70
CA ILE A 71 -3.78 13.66 -10.64
C ILE A 71 -3.77 15.01 -9.91
N LYS A 72 -4.69 15.21 -8.94
CA LYS A 72 -4.75 16.43 -8.11
C LYS A 72 -3.49 16.65 -7.26
N GLU A 73 -2.75 15.60 -6.94
CA GLU A 73 -1.52 15.71 -6.15
C GLU A 73 -0.28 16.02 -7.00
N ILE A 74 -0.33 15.82 -8.33
CA ILE A 74 0.79 16.07 -9.24
C ILE A 74 1.05 17.58 -9.32
N CYS A 75 2.28 17.96 -9.01
CA CYS A 75 2.76 19.33 -9.16
C CYS A 75 3.58 19.48 -10.44
N THR A 76 3.64 20.70 -10.98
CA THR A 76 4.52 21.01 -12.11
C THR A 76 5.97 20.63 -11.80
N GLY A 77 6.61 19.91 -12.71
CA GLY A 77 7.98 19.43 -12.56
C GLY A 77 8.13 18.07 -11.85
N ASP A 78 7.05 17.45 -11.38
CA ASP A 78 7.11 16.10 -10.80
C ASP A 78 7.57 15.06 -11.84
N LEU A 79 8.30 14.03 -11.39
CA LEU A 79 8.51 12.80 -12.14
C LEU A 79 7.36 11.84 -11.80
N VAL A 80 6.58 11.45 -12.80
CA VAL A 80 5.36 10.66 -12.61
C VAL A 80 5.55 9.26 -13.17
N PHE A 81 5.09 8.25 -12.43
CA PHE A 81 5.03 6.85 -12.86
C PHE A 81 3.59 6.34 -12.72
N PHE A 82 2.97 5.91 -13.81
CA PHE A 82 1.68 5.25 -13.79
C PHE A 82 1.87 3.79 -14.17
N PHE A 83 1.33 2.88 -13.37
CA PHE A 83 1.34 1.45 -13.59
C PHE A 83 -0.06 0.87 -13.48
N PHE A 84 -0.44 0.06 -14.45
CA PHE A 84 -1.63 -0.77 -14.37
C PHE A 84 -1.29 -2.22 -14.75
N SER A 85 -1.75 -3.18 -13.93
CA SER A 85 -1.74 -4.61 -14.25
C SER A 85 -3.14 -5.17 -14.09
N GLY A 86 -3.67 -5.80 -15.15
CA GLY A 86 -5.04 -6.29 -15.21
C GLY A 86 -5.50 -6.58 -16.63
N TYR A 87 -6.80 -6.74 -16.83
CA TYR A 87 -7.38 -6.77 -18.17
C TYR A 87 -7.35 -5.38 -18.81
N GLY A 88 -6.89 -5.34 -20.05
CA GLY A 88 -7.01 -4.21 -20.96
C GLY A 88 -7.94 -4.57 -22.10
N ALA A 89 -8.68 -3.60 -22.59
CA ALA A 89 -9.49 -3.73 -23.79
C ALA A 89 -9.23 -2.53 -24.69
N HIS A 90 -9.54 -2.66 -25.98
CA HIS A 90 -9.60 -1.50 -26.86
C HIS A 90 -10.98 -1.37 -27.50
N TRP A 91 -11.38 -0.13 -27.71
CA TRP A 91 -12.66 0.23 -28.31
C TRP A 91 -12.50 1.59 -29.00
N ASN A 92 -12.92 1.70 -30.26
CA ASN A 92 -12.76 2.91 -31.09
C ASN A 92 -11.33 3.49 -31.08
N ASP A 93 -10.32 2.64 -31.30
CA ASP A 93 -8.89 3.00 -31.30
C ASP A 93 -8.39 3.63 -29.98
N GLN A 94 -9.11 3.41 -28.88
CA GLN A 94 -8.72 3.81 -27.55
C GLN A 94 -8.54 2.60 -26.64
N ASN A 95 -7.66 2.74 -25.66
CA ASN A 95 -7.32 1.71 -24.70
C ASN A 95 -8.09 1.96 -23.40
N PHE A 96 -8.70 0.91 -22.86
CA PHE A 96 -9.45 0.95 -21.62
C PHE A 96 -8.86 -0.03 -20.62
N LEU A 97 -8.68 0.44 -19.39
CA LEU A 97 -8.25 -0.34 -18.25
C LEU A 97 -9.51 -0.88 -17.55
N VAL A 98 -9.65 -2.20 -17.46
CA VAL A 98 -10.91 -2.83 -17.01
C VAL A 98 -10.92 -2.97 -15.47
N PRO A 99 -11.95 -2.41 -14.78
CA PRO A 99 -12.17 -2.59 -13.34
C PRO A 99 -12.69 -3.98 -12.97
N ILE A 100 -12.69 -4.36 -11.68
CA ILE A 100 -13.12 -5.71 -11.25
C ILE A 100 -14.62 -5.97 -11.36
N ASP A 101 -15.45 -4.93 -11.42
CA ASP A 101 -16.89 -4.99 -11.67
C ASP A 101 -17.23 -4.97 -13.18
N ASP A 102 -16.44 -5.71 -13.94
CA ASP A 102 -16.55 -5.92 -15.39
C ASP A 102 -17.90 -6.52 -15.83
N ASN A 103 -18.71 -7.00 -14.89
CA ASN A 103 -20.09 -7.38 -15.12
C ASN A 103 -21.00 -6.20 -15.55
N GLN A 104 -20.59 -4.96 -15.30
CA GLN A 104 -21.29 -3.77 -15.75
C GLN A 104 -21.06 -3.47 -17.25
N ILE A 105 -20.03 -4.05 -17.86
CA ILE A 105 -19.76 -3.91 -19.29
C ILE A 105 -20.62 -4.93 -20.05
N THR A 106 -21.87 -4.55 -20.35
CA THR A 106 -22.86 -5.43 -21.01
C THR A 106 -22.84 -5.36 -22.53
N GLU A 107 -22.27 -4.29 -23.09
CA GLU A 107 -22.12 -3.99 -24.51
C GLU A 107 -20.83 -3.18 -24.74
N PRO A 108 -20.22 -3.18 -25.94
CA PRO A 108 -18.94 -2.50 -26.15
C PRO A 108 -18.96 -0.99 -25.90
N SER A 109 -20.10 -0.33 -26.15
CA SER A 109 -20.27 1.11 -25.90
C SER A 109 -20.08 1.48 -24.41
N MET A 110 -20.26 0.52 -23.49
CA MET A 110 -20.11 0.71 -22.05
C MET A 110 -18.65 0.88 -21.61
N PHE A 111 -17.65 0.54 -22.44
CA PHE A 111 -16.25 0.83 -22.10
C PHE A 111 -16.02 2.31 -21.80
N ASN A 112 -16.78 3.21 -22.44
CA ASN A 112 -16.70 4.65 -22.20
C ASN A 112 -17.22 5.09 -20.82
N TYR A 113 -17.94 4.23 -20.10
CA TYR A 113 -18.62 4.56 -18.84
C TYR A 113 -18.29 3.62 -17.68
N GLN A 114 -17.81 2.41 -17.99
CA GLN A 114 -17.60 1.32 -17.02
C GLN A 114 -16.16 0.81 -17.04
N ALA A 115 -15.27 1.51 -17.76
CA ALA A 115 -13.84 1.27 -17.76
C ALA A 115 -13.10 2.61 -17.88
N VAL A 116 -11.81 2.61 -17.56
CA VAL A 116 -11.04 3.86 -17.51
C VAL A 116 -10.18 4.02 -18.76
N ASN A 117 -10.37 5.11 -19.47
CA ASN A 117 -9.63 5.41 -20.70
C ASN A 117 -8.15 5.73 -20.42
N ALA A 118 -7.23 4.90 -20.92
CA ALA A 118 -5.80 5.03 -20.68
C ALA A 118 -5.19 6.27 -21.34
N GLN A 119 -5.67 6.66 -22.53
CA GLN A 119 -5.23 7.90 -23.20
C GLN A 119 -5.62 9.14 -22.40
N ASP A 120 -6.81 9.16 -21.80
CA ASP A 120 -7.27 10.29 -20.99
C ASP A 120 -6.51 10.42 -19.67
N ILE A 121 -6.10 9.30 -19.05
CA ILE A 121 -5.22 9.33 -17.88
C ILE A 121 -3.87 9.97 -18.27
N LEU A 122 -3.23 9.49 -19.34
CA LEU A 122 -1.95 10.04 -19.80
C LEU A 122 -2.07 11.52 -20.13
N LYS A 123 -3.12 11.92 -20.84
CA LYS A 123 -3.41 13.33 -21.16
C LYS A 123 -3.56 14.17 -19.90
N SER A 124 -4.31 13.69 -18.91
CA SER A 124 -4.54 14.39 -17.65
C SER A 124 -3.26 14.54 -16.82
N ILE A 125 -2.43 13.50 -16.75
CA ILE A 125 -1.10 13.57 -16.14
C ILE A 125 -0.24 14.62 -16.83
N MET A 126 -0.22 14.64 -18.17
CA MET A 126 0.60 15.58 -18.94
C MET A 126 0.12 17.03 -18.80
N ASN A 127 -1.18 17.26 -18.60
CA ASN A 127 -1.72 18.59 -18.31
C ASN A 127 -1.18 19.19 -17.00
N CYS A 128 -0.75 18.37 -16.04
CA CYS A 128 -0.08 18.83 -14.82
C CYS A 128 1.36 19.32 -15.04
N SER A 129 1.87 19.23 -16.28
CA SER A 129 3.24 19.61 -16.67
C SER A 129 4.35 18.91 -15.86
N PRO A 130 4.37 17.56 -15.81
CA PRO A 130 5.45 16.83 -15.16
C PRO A 130 6.78 17.03 -15.91
N SER A 131 7.90 16.84 -15.20
CA SER A 131 9.23 16.83 -15.83
C SER A 131 9.41 15.63 -16.75
N ALA A 132 8.84 14.48 -16.37
CA ALA A 132 8.65 13.31 -17.21
C ALA A 132 7.50 12.43 -16.67
N ALA A 133 6.85 11.68 -17.56
CA ALA A 133 5.83 10.69 -17.21
C ALA A 133 6.17 9.31 -17.80
N ILE A 134 6.26 8.28 -16.96
CA ILE A 134 6.35 6.88 -17.38
C ILE A 134 4.96 6.27 -17.24
N PHE A 135 4.48 5.63 -18.29
CA PHE A 135 3.15 5.05 -18.39
C PHE A 135 3.26 3.58 -18.81
N MET A 136 3.22 2.67 -17.84
CA MET A 136 3.46 1.23 -18.05
C MET A 136 2.17 0.44 -17.88
N LEU A 137 1.78 -0.31 -18.92
CA LEU A 137 0.51 -1.02 -18.98
C LEU A 137 0.73 -2.54 -19.10
N ASP A 138 0.80 -3.24 -17.98
CA ASP A 138 0.84 -4.71 -17.91
C ASP A 138 -0.54 -5.35 -18.14
N ALA A 139 -1.10 -5.09 -19.32
CA ALA A 139 -2.49 -5.40 -19.67
C ALA A 139 -2.68 -6.01 -21.06
N CYS A 140 -1.64 -6.67 -21.61
CA CYS A 140 -1.70 -7.39 -22.89
C CYS A 140 -2.44 -8.73 -22.78
N ARG A 141 -3.58 -8.77 -22.08
CA ARG A 141 -4.40 -9.97 -21.90
C ARG A 141 -5.75 -9.73 -22.53
N SER A 142 -6.21 -10.68 -23.33
CA SER A 142 -7.52 -10.67 -23.96
C SER A 142 -8.63 -10.55 -22.91
N TYR A 143 -9.39 -9.47 -22.95
CA TYR A 143 -10.62 -9.39 -22.16
C TYR A 143 -11.71 -10.25 -22.82
N PRO A 144 -12.34 -11.21 -22.11
CA PRO A 144 -13.25 -12.19 -22.72
C PRO A 144 -14.59 -11.56 -23.15
N MET A 145 -14.75 -11.28 -24.45
CA MET A 145 -15.92 -10.58 -25.00
C MET A 145 -17.18 -11.44 -25.18
N HIS A 146 -17.06 -12.76 -25.10
CA HIS A 146 -18.15 -13.69 -25.37
C HIS A 146 -19.35 -13.61 -24.42
N HIS A 147 -19.23 -12.85 -23.32
CA HIS A 147 -20.31 -12.57 -22.38
C HIS A 147 -21.05 -11.25 -22.65
N ILE A 148 -20.62 -10.48 -23.65
CA ILE A 148 -21.23 -9.22 -24.03
C ILE A 148 -22.41 -9.48 -24.97
N THR A 149 -23.61 -9.07 -24.53
CA THR A 149 -24.83 -9.24 -25.32
C THR A 149 -24.78 -8.38 -26.58
N GLY A 150 -25.08 -8.98 -27.74
CA GLY A 150 -25.09 -8.29 -29.03
C GLY A 150 -23.74 -8.21 -29.73
N TRP A 151 -22.66 -8.74 -29.15
CA TRP A 151 -21.36 -8.82 -29.81
C TRP A 151 -21.30 -9.99 -30.81
N THR A 152 -21.04 -9.70 -32.09
CA THR A 152 -20.86 -10.70 -33.16
C THR A 152 -19.46 -10.71 -33.75
N GLY A 153 -18.55 -9.86 -33.24
CA GLY A 153 -17.16 -9.83 -33.67
C GLY A 153 -16.31 -10.94 -33.03
N PRO A 154 -14.98 -10.91 -33.25
CA PRO A 154 -14.07 -11.91 -32.69
C PRO A 154 -14.23 -12.07 -31.19
N LEU A 155 -14.14 -13.31 -30.70
CA LEU A 155 -14.24 -13.66 -29.27
C LEU A 155 -13.12 -13.04 -28.43
N ASP A 156 -12.03 -12.67 -29.10
CA ASP A 156 -10.85 -12.02 -28.56
C ASP A 156 -10.56 -10.75 -29.38
N PHE A 157 -10.62 -9.60 -28.73
CA PHE A 157 -10.38 -8.30 -29.39
C PHE A 157 -8.89 -8.03 -29.63
N GLY A 158 -7.98 -8.94 -29.23
CA GLY A 158 -6.55 -8.68 -29.26
C GLY A 158 -6.13 -7.74 -28.12
N GLY A 159 -4.83 -7.46 -28.05
CA GLY A 159 -4.25 -6.63 -26.99
C GLY A 159 -4.53 -5.15 -27.18
N LEU A 160 -3.98 -4.33 -26.28
CA LEU A 160 -4.05 -2.88 -26.38
C LEU A 160 -3.49 -2.36 -27.72
N VAL A 161 -4.10 -1.31 -28.25
CA VAL A 161 -3.59 -0.59 -29.42
C VAL A 161 -2.40 0.29 -29.02
N SER A 162 -1.60 0.71 -29.99
CA SER A 162 -0.51 1.65 -29.72
C SER A 162 -1.04 2.99 -29.23
N MET A 163 -0.30 3.65 -28.33
CA MET A 163 -0.62 4.99 -27.84
C MET A 163 0.42 5.98 -28.34
N GLU A 164 -0.02 7.19 -28.68
CA GLU A 164 0.92 8.29 -28.86
C GLU A 164 1.52 8.69 -27.50
N ALA A 165 2.83 8.98 -27.48
CA ALA A 165 3.51 9.50 -26.31
C ALA A 165 3.69 11.02 -26.45
N PRO A 166 2.96 11.84 -25.65
CA PRO A 166 3.23 13.27 -25.59
C PRO A 166 4.68 13.57 -25.21
N LYS A 167 5.17 14.76 -25.57
CA LYS A 167 6.52 15.23 -25.20
C LYS A 167 6.77 15.04 -23.70
N ASN A 168 7.94 14.50 -23.35
CA ASN A 168 8.34 14.14 -21.98
C ASN A 168 7.59 12.94 -21.38
N SER A 169 7.01 12.06 -22.21
CA SER A 169 6.43 10.81 -21.73
C SER A 169 7.06 9.58 -22.37
N LEU A 170 6.87 8.44 -21.72
CA LEU A 170 7.28 7.12 -22.18
C LEU A 170 6.14 6.15 -21.89
N VAL A 171 5.61 5.51 -22.93
CA VAL A 171 4.57 4.48 -22.81
C VAL A 171 5.20 3.10 -23.03
N ILE A 172 4.90 2.14 -22.15
CA ILE A 172 5.53 0.81 -22.14
C ILE A 172 4.45 -0.27 -22.09
N PHE A 173 4.58 -1.26 -22.97
CA PHE A 173 3.72 -2.43 -23.07
C PHE A 173 4.53 -3.73 -22.95
N PRO A 174 4.01 -4.77 -22.29
CA PRO A 174 4.62 -6.10 -22.21
C PRO A 174 4.71 -6.82 -23.55
N CYS A 175 3.91 -6.43 -24.54
CA CYS A 175 3.92 -6.99 -25.88
C CYS A 175 3.66 -5.89 -26.93
N GLN A 176 3.90 -6.22 -28.20
CA GLN A 176 3.51 -5.39 -29.34
C GLN A 176 2.00 -5.11 -29.36
N ALA A 177 1.62 -3.97 -29.96
CA ALA A 177 0.22 -3.58 -30.12
C ALA A 177 -0.62 -4.70 -30.76
N ASN A 178 -1.87 -4.83 -30.29
CA ASN A 178 -2.84 -5.85 -30.68
C ASN A 178 -2.47 -7.30 -30.33
N LYS A 179 -1.31 -7.57 -29.72
CA LYS A 179 -0.96 -8.93 -29.26
C LYS A 179 -1.40 -9.19 -27.82
N THR A 180 -1.82 -10.42 -27.58
CA THR A 180 -2.16 -10.90 -26.24
C THR A 180 -1.21 -12.01 -25.81
N ILE A 181 -0.99 -12.10 -24.50
CA ILE A 181 -0.11 -13.10 -23.89
C ILE A 181 -0.85 -13.76 -22.75
N ALA A 182 -0.65 -15.06 -22.61
CA ALA A 182 -1.12 -15.82 -21.46
C ALA A 182 -0.55 -15.29 -20.15
N ASP A 183 -1.29 -15.47 -19.06
CA ASP A 183 -0.85 -15.11 -17.72
C ASP A 183 0.21 -16.11 -17.20
N LYS A 184 1.43 -16.04 -17.74
CA LYS A 184 2.56 -16.90 -17.41
C LYS A 184 3.51 -16.20 -16.43
N SER A 185 4.23 -17.00 -15.64
CA SER A 185 5.25 -16.57 -14.69
C SER A 185 6.47 -17.49 -14.77
N ILE A 186 7.65 -16.93 -14.49
CA ILE A 186 8.90 -17.69 -14.32
C ILE A 186 9.19 -17.94 -12.84
N ASP A 187 8.88 -16.97 -11.97
CA ASP A 187 9.20 -16.99 -10.54
C ASP A 187 8.04 -17.47 -9.64
N GLY A 188 6.87 -17.75 -10.25
CA GLY A 188 5.64 -18.15 -9.57
C GLY A 188 4.93 -17.02 -8.82
N GLN A 189 5.41 -15.78 -8.90
CA GLN A 189 4.93 -14.64 -8.11
C GLN A 189 4.48 -13.46 -8.98
N HIS A 190 5.16 -13.24 -10.10
CA HIS A 190 4.96 -12.08 -10.97
C HIS A 190 4.64 -12.50 -12.41
N SER A 191 4.01 -11.59 -13.17
CA SER A 191 3.91 -11.79 -14.62
C SER A 191 5.32 -11.87 -15.21
N HIS A 192 5.47 -12.63 -16.28
CA HIS A 192 6.76 -12.86 -16.92
C HIS A 192 7.51 -11.54 -17.22
N PHE A 193 6.84 -10.58 -17.85
CA PHE A 193 7.40 -9.23 -18.07
C PHE A 193 7.87 -8.57 -16.77
N MET A 194 7.05 -8.62 -15.73
CA MET A 194 7.36 -7.96 -14.46
C MET A 194 8.52 -8.61 -13.72
N THR A 195 8.73 -9.92 -13.88
CA THR A 195 9.90 -10.62 -13.31
C THR A 195 11.20 -9.90 -13.69
N HIS A 196 11.33 -9.54 -14.98
CA HIS A 196 12.50 -8.83 -15.50
C HIS A 196 12.48 -7.33 -15.18
N VAL A 197 11.31 -6.67 -15.18
CA VAL A 197 11.21 -5.27 -14.71
C VAL A 197 11.80 -5.13 -13.30
N PHE A 198 11.52 -6.09 -12.41
CA PHE A 198 12.05 -6.06 -11.05
C PHE A 198 13.57 -6.17 -10.98
N GLU A 199 14.23 -6.84 -11.93
CA GLU A 199 15.69 -6.93 -11.95
C GLU A 199 16.36 -5.59 -12.24
N TYR A 200 15.73 -4.73 -13.05
CA TYR A 200 16.36 -3.54 -13.61
C TYR A 200 15.82 -2.19 -13.12
N ILE A 201 14.55 -2.11 -12.67
CA ILE A 201 13.85 -0.83 -12.37
C ILE A 201 14.58 0.04 -11.32
N ASP A 202 15.24 -0.58 -10.35
CA ASP A 202 15.95 0.07 -9.24
C ASP A 202 17.47 -0.04 -9.37
N GLN A 203 18.01 -0.42 -10.53
CA GLN A 203 19.45 -0.54 -10.70
C GLN A 203 20.14 0.83 -10.64
N PRO A 204 21.17 0.99 -9.78
CA PRO A 204 21.82 2.26 -9.56
C PRO A 204 22.57 2.72 -10.81
N ASN A 205 22.38 3.98 -11.17
CA ASN A 205 23.01 4.68 -12.30
C ASN A 205 22.75 4.04 -13.68
N LEU A 206 21.74 3.18 -13.81
CA LEU A 206 21.32 2.64 -15.09
C LEU A 206 20.30 3.62 -15.72
N PRO A 207 20.58 4.19 -16.91
CA PRO A 207 19.58 4.93 -17.66
C PRO A 207 18.38 4.03 -17.96
N PHE A 208 17.17 4.55 -17.77
CA PHE A 208 15.96 3.72 -17.84
C PHE A 208 15.68 3.20 -19.25
N ASN A 209 16.10 3.92 -20.29
CA ASN A 209 16.04 3.39 -21.67
C ASN A 209 16.92 2.15 -21.85
N ASP A 210 18.10 2.11 -21.23
CA ASP A 210 19.01 0.97 -21.30
C ASP A 210 18.44 -0.20 -20.49
N ALA A 211 17.86 0.08 -19.32
CA ALA A 211 17.11 -0.90 -18.54
C ALA A 211 15.98 -1.55 -19.37
N LEU A 212 15.23 -0.75 -20.13
CA LEU A 212 14.14 -1.26 -20.98
C LEU A 212 14.64 -2.11 -22.15
N ALA A 213 15.81 -1.81 -22.70
CA ALA A 213 16.46 -2.67 -23.69
C ALA A 213 16.82 -4.03 -23.08
N LEU A 214 17.46 -4.04 -21.91
CA LEU A 214 17.80 -5.27 -21.18
C LEU A 214 16.55 -6.09 -20.82
N ILE A 215 15.51 -5.44 -20.30
CA ILE A 215 14.22 -6.08 -20.03
C ILE A 215 13.64 -6.71 -21.31
N CYS A 216 13.69 -6.00 -22.43
CA CYS A 216 13.18 -6.52 -23.70
C CYS A 216 13.94 -7.79 -24.13
N ASP A 217 15.27 -7.75 -24.09
CA ASP A 217 16.12 -8.88 -24.45
C ASP A 217 15.86 -10.09 -23.54
N ASP A 218 15.83 -9.90 -22.22
CA ASP A 218 15.62 -11.00 -21.27
C ASP A 218 14.22 -11.59 -21.37
N VAL A 219 13.20 -10.76 -21.60
CA VAL A 219 11.82 -11.24 -21.82
C VAL A 219 11.73 -12.04 -23.12
N MET A 220 12.31 -11.55 -24.22
CA MET A 220 12.32 -12.29 -25.49
C MET A 220 13.07 -13.62 -25.36
N ASN A 221 14.23 -13.63 -24.68
CA ASN A 221 15.01 -14.84 -24.47
C ASN A 221 14.25 -15.87 -23.63
N THR A 222 13.72 -15.46 -22.48
CA THR A 222 13.04 -16.37 -21.54
C THR A 222 11.62 -16.75 -21.99
N SER A 223 11.04 -16.04 -22.96
CA SER A 223 9.75 -16.39 -23.60
C SER A 223 9.91 -17.17 -24.89
N ASN A 224 11.14 -17.47 -25.33
CA ASN A 224 11.42 -18.01 -26.67
C ASN A 224 10.80 -17.15 -27.79
N ASN A 225 10.86 -15.83 -27.65
CA ASN A 225 10.28 -14.81 -28.54
C ASN A 225 8.74 -14.79 -28.62
N GLU A 226 8.03 -15.51 -27.74
CA GLU A 226 6.56 -15.39 -27.63
C GLU A 226 6.15 -13.99 -27.16
N GLN A 227 6.95 -13.38 -26.28
CA GLN A 227 6.71 -12.07 -25.70
C GLN A 227 7.78 -11.07 -26.16
N SER A 228 7.34 -9.97 -26.77
CA SER A 228 8.23 -8.90 -27.25
C SER A 228 7.74 -7.54 -26.72
N PRO A 229 8.30 -7.06 -25.60
CA PRO A 229 7.95 -5.76 -25.04
C PRO A 229 8.13 -4.63 -26.05
N PHE A 230 7.25 -3.64 -25.96
CA PHE A 230 7.22 -2.52 -26.88
C PHE A 230 7.10 -1.19 -26.13
N GLN A 231 7.71 -0.13 -26.66
CA GLN A 231 7.68 1.19 -26.05
C GLN A 231 7.48 2.30 -27.09
N VAL A 232 6.82 3.38 -26.66
CA VAL A 232 6.72 4.65 -27.40
C VAL A 232 7.38 5.73 -26.56
N ASN A 233 8.55 6.20 -27.00
CA ASN A 233 9.43 7.04 -26.20
C ASN A 233 9.50 8.47 -26.76
N ALA A 234 9.05 9.45 -25.96
CA ALA A 234 9.14 10.87 -26.24
C ALA A 234 9.90 11.64 -25.14
N LEU A 235 10.74 10.95 -24.36
CA LEU A 235 11.60 11.55 -23.36
C LEU A 235 12.76 12.31 -24.03
N ARG A 236 13.03 13.52 -23.54
CA ARG A 236 14.12 14.38 -24.07
C ARG A 236 15.45 14.25 -23.31
N LYS A 237 15.48 13.47 -22.25
CA LYS A 237 16.66 13.26 -21.39
C LYS A 237 16.74 11.79 -21.03
N ASN A 238 17.96 11.30 -20.86
CA ASN A 238 18.20 9.99 -20.25
C ASN A 238 17.73 10.04 -18.81
N LEU A 239 16.56 9.45 -18.57
CA LEU A 239 15.96 9.38 -17.25
C LEU A 239 16.68 8.29 -16.45
N MET A 240 17.20 8.64 -15.28
CA MET A 240 17.71 7.66 -14.32
C MET A 240 16.69 7.51 -13.19
N LEU A 241 16.08 6.34 -13.08
CA LEU A 241 15.16 6.05 -11.98
C LEU A 241 15.91 5.93 -10.67
N ASN A 242 17.09 5.33 -10.63
CA ASN A 242 17.93 5.29 -9.43
C ASN A 242 19.29 5.95 -9.69
N SER A 243 19.40 7.27 -9.57
CA SER A 243 20.70 7.96 -9.69
C SER A 243 21.39 8.00 -8.32
N GLN A 244 22.52 7.31 -8.18
CA GLN A 244 23.39 7.41 -7.00
C GLN A 244 24.32 8.64 -7.08
N ASN A 245 24.52 9.20 -8.29
CA ASN A 245 25.47 10.28 -8.61
C ASN A 245 24.79 11.61 -8.98
N GLN A 246 23.72 12.01 -8.29
CA GLN A 246 23.35 13.42 -8.21
C GLN A 246 23.66 13.96 -6.80
N SER A 247 24.82 14.60 -6.72
CA SER A 247 25.16 15.60 -5.71
C SER A 247 24.00 16.60 -5.57
N GLY A 248 23.26 16.53 -4.46
CA GLY A 248 22.20 17.49 -4.17
C GLY A 248 21.28 17.04 -3.06
N ILE A 249 20.50 15.98 -3.26
CA ILE A 249 19.55 15.50 -2.25
C ILE A 249 19.41 13.98 -2.34
N LYS A 250 20.43 13.22 -1.88
CA LYS A 250 20.10 11.99 -1.16
C LYS A 250 19.30 12.48 0.05
N HIS A 251 18.09 11.97 0.25
CA HIS A 251 17.47 12.07 1.57
C HIS A 251 18.35 11.25 2.51
N LYS A 252 19.41 11.89 2.99
CA LYS A 252 20.42 11.25 3.81
C LYS A 252 19.77 11.17 5.17
N LEU A 253 19.38 9.95 5.55
CA LEU A 253 19.06 9.63 6.93
C LEU A 253 20.10 10.32 7.80
N ASN A 254 19.66 10.95 8.89
CA ASN A 254 20.61 11.63 9.76
C ASN A 254 21.72 10.63 10.18
N LEU A 255 22.92 11.13 10.45
CA LEU A 255 24.09 10.27 10.69
C LEU A 255 23.84 9.27 11.82
N ARG A 256 23.05 9.67 12.82
CA ARG A 256 22.67 8.82 13.95
C ARG A 256 21.82 7.62 13.52
N VAL A 257 20.79 7.83 12.69
CA VAL A 257 19.94 6.77 12.16
C VAL A 257 20.74 5.83 11.26
N GLN A 258 21.64 6.38 10.43
CA GLN A 258 22.55 5.55 9.62
C GLN A 258 23.43 4.67 10.48
N GLN A 259 24.00 5.23 11.56
CA GLN A 259 24.82 4.47 12.48
C GLN A 259 24.03 3.35 13.15
N ILE A 260 22.82 3.62 13.64
CA ILE A 260 21.95 2.59 14.23
C ILE A 260 21.67 1.45 13.24
N LEU A 261 21.35 1.77 11.99
CA LEU A 261 21.08 0.77 10.95
C LEU A 261 22.33 -0.03 10.55
N ASN A 262 23.50 0.60 10.55
CA ASN A 262 24.77 -0.07 10.25
C ASN A 262 25.18 -1.02 11.36
N ASP A 263 25.04 -0.59 12.61
CA ASP A 263 25.39 -1.36 13.81
C ASP A 263 24.39 -2.51 14.07
N ALA A 264 23.18 -2.41 13.51
CA ALA A 264 22.16 -3.45 13.62
C ALA A 264 22.60 -4.76 12.93
N GLN A 265 22.41 -5.86 13.65
CA GLN A 265 22.63 -7.22 13.14
C GLN A 265 21.33 -7.82 12.60
N ASN A 266 21.43 -8.94 11.89
CA ASN A 266 20.25 -9.62 11.38
C ASN A 266 19.33 -10.09 12.51
N GLU A 267 18.01 -10.00 12.29
CA GLU A 267 16.96 -10.42 13.25
C GLU A 267 17.00 -9.67 14.60
N SER A 268 17.79 -8.60 14.69
CA SER A 268 17.91 -7.79 15.90
C SER A 268 16.71 -6.86 16.11
N MET A 269 16.69 -6.20 17.28
CA MET A 269 15.85 -5.05 17.53
C MET A 269 16.53 -3.80 16.99
N ILE A 270 15.78 -3.01 16.22
CA ILE A 270 16.25 -1.73 15.69
C ILE A 270 15.40 -0.62 16.30
N ASP A 271 16.04 0.29 17.03
CA ASP A 271 15.40 1.42 17.69
C ASP A 271 15.67 2.74 16.98
N LEU A 272 14.62 3.28 16.36
CA LEU A 272 14.60 4.55 15.63
C LEU A 272 13.57 5.52 16.21
N GLY A 273 13.27 5.39 17.51
CA GLY A 273 12.37 6.31 18.21
C GLY A 273 12.93 7.73 18.31
N HIS A 274 12.05 8.72 18.17
CA HIS A 274 12.33 10.14 18.38
C HIS A 274 13.52 10.66 17.55
N GLN A 275 13.57 10.27 16.27
CA GLN A 275 14.65 10.65 15.33
C GLN A 275 14.21 11.70 14.31
N GLU A 276 13.02 12.29 14.49
CA GLU A 276 12.37 13.21 13.56
C GLU A 276 12.13 12.64 12.14
N LEU A 277 11.97 11.32 12.04
CA LEU A 277 11.81 10.64 10.76
C LEU A 277 10.48 11.00 10.10
N SER A 278 10.53 11.35 8.83
CA SER A 278 9.38 11.63 7.96
C SER A 278 9.06 10.42 7.07
N ASP A 279 7.97 10.50 6.31
CA ASP A 279 7.61 9.47 5.32
C ASP A 279 8.73 9.20 4.29
N ARG A 280 9.59 10.19 4.04
CA ARG A 280 10.74 10.06 3.12
C ARG A 280 11.83 9.14 3.66
N ASP A 281 11.95 9.04 4.98
CA ASP A 281 12.92 8.19 5.65
C ASP A 281 12.50 6.71 5.64
N VAL A 282 11.19 6.46 5.64
CA VAL A 282 10.61 5.13 5.79
C VAL A 282 11.10 4.16 4.71
N GLY A 283 11.27 4.62 3.47
CA GLY A 283 11.77 3.76 2.38
C GLY A 283 13.18 3.21 2.66
N ALA A 284 14.09 4.05 3.14
CA ALA A 284 15.43 3.61 3.51
C ALA A 284 15.42 2.69 4.74
N ILE A 285 14.55 2.96 5.71
CA ILE A 285 14.35 2.11 6.90
C ILE A 285 13.83 0.74 6.49
N ILE A 286 12.85 0.65 5.60
CA ILE A 286 12.34 -0.62 5.07
C ILE A 286 13.48 -1.42 4.43
N GLN A 287 14.26 -0.76 3.55
CA GLN A 287 15.33 -1.43 2.82
C GLN A 287 16.41 -1.99 3.76
N GLU A 288 16.88 -1.19 4.71
CA GLU A 288 17.92 -1.63 5.64
C GLU A 288 17.37 -2.54 6.73
N ALA A 289 16.37 -2.09 7.50
CA ALA A 289 15.89 -2.81 8.68
C ALA A 289 15.06 -4.06 8.34
N ILE A 290 14.10 -3.95 7.42
CA ILE A 290 13.12 -5.01 7.16
C ILE A 290 13.65 -5.99 6.11
N ILE A 291 14.15 -5.48 4.98
CA ILE A 291 14.55 -6.31 3.84
C ILE A 291 15.94 -6.91 4.07
N LYS A 292 16.97 -6.07 4.27
CA LYS A 292 18.36 -6.55 4.41
C LYS A 292 18.64 -7.19 5.76
N LYS A 293 18.32 -6.49 6.84
CA LYS A 293 18.61 -6.94 8.22
C LYS A 293 17.55 -7.88 8.77
N ARG A 294 16.41 -8.05 8.09
CA ARG A 294 15.36 -8.99 8.51
C ARG A 294 14.99 -8.82 10.00
N CYS A 295 14.95 -7.57 10.49
CA CYS A 295 14.80 -7.30 11.92
C CYS A 295 13.54 -7.94 12.50
N SER A 296 13.60 -8.32 13.78
CA SER A 296 12.47 -8.94 14.49
C SER A 296 11.64 -7.93 15.28
N LYS A 297 12.22 -6.77 15.60
CA LYS A 297 11.54 -5.69 16.33
C LYS A 297 11.95 -4.34 15.74
N LEU A 298 10.97 -3.51 15.39
CA LEU A 298 11.21 -2.17 14.84
C LEU A 298 10.48 -1.13 15.68
N TRP A 299 11.26 -0.22 16.28
CA TRP A 299 10.73 0.90 17.05
C TRP A 299 10.84 2.18 16.23
N LEU A 300 9.71 2.81 15.95
CA LEU A 300 9.59 4.09 15.26
C LEU A 300 8.79 5.15 16.04
N PRO A 301 8.72 5.14 17.38
CA PRO A 301 7.83 6.06 18.08
C PRO A 301 8.26 7.52 18.00
N GLY A 302 7.32 8.45 18.16
CA GLY A 302 7.60 9.88 18.29
C GLY A 302 8.32 10.49 17.09
N ASN A 303 7.99 10.01 15.89
CA ASN A 303 8.50 10.53 14.63
C ASN A 303 7.41 11.33 13.88
N LYS A 304 7.70 11.78 12.66
CA LYS A 304 6.80 12.53 11.77
C LYS A 304 6.23 11.61 10.67
N ILE A 305 6.03 10.32 10.97
CA ILE A 305 5.45 9.35 10.04
C ILE A 305 3.94 9.61 9.95
N THR A 306 3.43 9.69 8.73
CA THR A 306 2.01 9.90 8.44
C THR A 306 1.38 8.65 7.80
N LEU A 307 0.17 8.80 7.26
CA LEU A 307 -0.48 7.73 6.48
C LEU A 307 0.38 7.21 5.32
N PHE A 308 1.24 8.05 4.72
CA PHE A 308 2.07 7.65 3.58
C PHE A 308 3.21 6.72 4.02
N GLY A 309 3.89 7.03 5.12
CA GLY A 309 4.88 6.11 5.68
C GLY A 309 4.25 4.82 6.19
N ALA A 310 3.03 4.88 6.73
CA ALA A 310 2.26 3.67 7.07
C ALA A 310 1.90 2.82 5.86
N ALA A 311 1.51 3.45 4.75
CA ALA A 311 1.29 2.75 3.48
C ALA A 311 2.58 2.04 3.04
N ASN A 312 3.72 2.72 3.07
CA ASN A 312 5.02 2.12 2.73
C ASN A 312 5.37 0.94 3.64
N LEU A 313 5.22 1.09 4.96
CA LEU A 313 5.43 0.00 5.92
C LEU A 313 4.48 -1.17 5.66
N SER A 314 3.21 -0.90 5.36
CA SER A 314 2.23 -1.96 5.10
C SER A 314 2.61 -2.84 3.92
N ILE A 315 3.19 -2.24 2.87
CA ILE A 315 3.62 -3.00 1.71
C ILE A 315 4.80 -3.91 2.10
N ALA A 316 5.78 -3.37 2.84
CA ALA A 316 6.88 -4.18 3.36
C ALA A 316 6.41 -5.33 4.26
N LEU A 317 5.28 -5.16 4.98
CA LEU A 317 4.71 -6.17 5.86
C LEU A 317 3.97 -7.30 5.13
N LEU A 318 3.57 -7.14 3.86
CA LEU A 318 2.78 -8.14 3.12
C LEU A 318 3.51 -9.48 3.02
N HIS A 319 4.81 -9.44 2.72
CA HIS A 319 5.66 -10.63 2.52
C HIS A 319 6.71 -10.81 3.62
N ASN A 320 6.72 -9.92 4.62
CA ASN A 320 7.68 -10.03 5.71
C ASN A 320 7.30 -11.16 6.68
N THR A 321 8.28 -12.03 6.93
CA THR A 321 8.14 -13.22 7.79
C THR A 321 8.98 -13.14 9.06
N THR A 322 9.64 -12.01 9.32
CA THR A 322 10.65 -11.88 10.38
C THR A 322 10.27 -10.88 11.46
N LEU A 323 9.58 -9.80 11.10
CA LEU A 323 9.21 -8.72 12.00
C LEU A 323 8.06 -9.17 12.89
N GLU A 324 8.37 -9.39 14.16
CA GLU A 324 7.41 -9.83 15.17
C GLU A 324 6.77 -8.67 15.93
N ARG A 325 7.46 -7.52 16.03
CA ARG A 325 7.01 -6.38 16.84
C ARG A 325 7.23 -5.06 16.12
N LEU A 326 6.16 -4.28 15.99
CA LEU A 326 6.18 -2.96 15.36
C LEU A 326 5.59 -1.91 16.29
N TYR A 327 6.39 -0.88 16.60
CA TYR A 327 6.00 0.21 17.48
C TYR A 327 5.97 1.52 16.70
N LEU A 328 4.78 2.11 16.55
CA LEU A 328 4.54 3.32 15.77
C LEU A 328 3.93 4.46 16.61
N TYR A 329 3.93 4.34 17.94
CA TYR A 329 3.22 5.27 18.81
C TYR A 329 3.75 6.72 18.72
N GLY A 330 2.88 7.71 18.89
CA GLY A 330 3.27 9.12 18.78
C GLY A 330 3.64 9.59 17.37
N ASN A 331 3.11 8.93 16.34
CA ASN A 331 3.15 9.38 14.94
C ASN A 331 1.76 9.87 14.49
N ARG A 332 1.55 10.31 13.25
CA ARG A 332 0.24 10.83 12.78
C ARG A 332 -0.35 10.01 11.63
N LEU A 333 -0.60 8.74 11.88
CA LEU A 333 -1.08 7.80 10.87
C LEU A 333 -2.55 8.01 10.52
N THR A 334 -3.40 8.36 11.50
CA THR A 334 -4.86 8.44 11.38
C THR A 334 -5.50 7.09 10.98
N ASP A 335 -6.83 7.05 10.89
CA ASP A 335 -7.57 5.86 10.43
C ASP A 335 -7.13 5.38 9.04
N LYS A 336 -6.72 6.31 8.16
CA LYS A 336 -6.22 5.98 6.81
C LYS A 336 -4.91 5.18 6.86
N GLY A 337 -3.96 5.57 7.72
CA GLY A 337 -2.72 4.82 7.93
C GLY A 337 -2.99 3.43 8.52
N VAL A 338 -3.93 3.36 9.48
CA VAL A 338 -4.35 2.09 10.08
C VAL A 338 -4.99 1.16 9.05
N LYS A 339 -5.80 1.68 8.12
CA LYS A 339 -6.38 0.89 7.02
C LYS A 339 -5.32 0.13 6.23
N TYR A 340 -4.20 0.78 5.90
CA TYR A 340 -3.11 0.15 5.16
C TYR A 340 -2.46 -0.98 5.96
N LEU A 341 -2.11 -0.72 7.22
CA LEU A 341 -1.54 -1.74 8.12
C LEU A 341 -2.51 -2.91 8.32
N ALA A 342 -3.78 -2.63 8.57
CA ALA A 342 -4.83 -3.64 8.75
C ALA A 342 -4.97 -4.52 7.51
N LYS A 343 -4.98 -3.93 6.31
CA LYS A 343 -5.04 -4.68 5.05
C LYS A 343 -3.85 -5.64 4.92
N ALA A 344 -2.63 -5.15 5.13
CA ALA A 344 -1.43 -5.99 5.04
C ALA A 344 -1.44 -7.16 6.04
N LEU A 345 -1.84 -6.89 7.28
CA LEU A 345 -1.92 -7.90 8.35
C LEU A 345 -3.06 -8.90 8.16
N SER A 346 -4.07 -8.58 7.35
CA SER A 346 -5.20 -9.47 7.04
C SER A 346 -4.91 -10.47 5.90
N MET A 347 -3.82 -10.28 5.15
CA MET A 347 -3.47 -11.05 3.96
C MET A 347 -2.45 -12.14 4.28
N ASN A 348 -1.16 -11.83 4.11
CA ASN A 348 -0.06 -12.82 4.13
C ASN A 348 0.92 -12.63 5.29
N ASN A 349 0.72 -11.61 6.13
CA ASN A 349 1.61 -11.40 7.27
C ASN A 349 1.42 -12.53 8.31
N SER A 350 2.48 -13.31 8.50
CA SER A 350 2.48 -14.48 9.38
C SER A 350 3.33 -14.31 10.64
N ALA A 351 4.05 -13.20 10.77
CA ALA A 351 5.07 -13.01 11.79
C ALA A 351 4.69 -12.00 12.89
N LEU A 352 3.91 -10.96 12.57
CA LEU A 352 3.69 -9.86 13.50
C LEU A 352 2.79 -10.29 14.67
N LYS A 353 3.35 -10.23 15.88
CA LYS A 353 2.71 -10.61 17.16
C LYS A 353 2.31 -9.41 17.99
N VAL A 354 3.04 -8.30 17.87
CA VAL A 354 2.83 -7.07 18.65
C VAL A 354 2.74 -5.87 17.72
N LEU A 355 1.64 -5.12 17.85
CA LEU A 355 1.43 -3.87 17.14
C LEU A 355 1.05 -2.77 18.12
N ASN A 356 1.89 -1.74 18.22
CA ASN A 356 1.63 -0.59 19.08
C ASN A 356 1.32 0.66 18.23
N LEU A 357 0.08 1.12 18.36
CA LEU A 357 -0.57 2.24 17.67
C LEU A 357 -1.07 3.30 18.67
N GLN A 358 -0.41 3.44 19.83
CA GLN A 358 -0.76 4.45 20.81
C GLN A 358 -0.57 5.86 20.24
N GLU A 359 -1.50 6.79 20.53
CA GLU A 359 -1.38 8.20 20.14
C GLU A 359 -1.05 8.39 18.65
N ILE A 360 -1.84 7.77 17.76
CA ILE A 360 -1.68 7.97 16.29
C ILE A 360 -2.91 8.59 15.60
N GLY A 361 -3.94 8.90 16.38
CA GLY A 361 -5.19 9.49 15.90
C GLY A 361 -6.17 8.45 15.35
N VAL A 362 -6.27 7.29 16.01
CA VAL A 362 -7.29 6.27 15.69
C VAL A 362 -8.65 6.70 16.25
N THR A 363 -9.69 6.59 15.44
CA THR A 363 -11.09 6.76 15.84
C THR A 363 -11.86 5.45 15.70
N ASP A 364 -13.17 5.47 15.92
CA ASP A 364 -14.04 4.30 15.70
C ASP A 364 -13.92 3.73 14.27
N ILE A 365 -13.63 4.56 13.26
CA ILE A 365 -13.41 4.13 11.87
C ILE A 365 -12.16 3.25 11.76
N GLY A 366 -11.05 3.64 12.40
CA GLY A 366 -9.84 2.82 12.42
C GLY A 366 -10.05 1.50 13.17
N VAL A 367 -10.93 1.50 14.18
CA VAL A 367 -11.33 0.27 14.89
C VAL A 367 -12.11 -0.69 13.99
N GLU A 368 -12.93 -0.21 13.06
CA GLU A 368 -13.58 -1.06 12.04
C GLU A 368 -12.53 -1.80 11.20
N TYR A 369 -11.53 -1.09 10.67
CA TYR A 369 -10.45 -1.71 9.88
C TYR A 369 -9.64 -2.73 10.69
N LEU A 370 -9.30 -2.40 11.94
CA LEU A 370 -8.58 -3.33 12.83
C LEU A 370 -9.44 -4.56 13.16
N SER A 371 -10.74 -4.37 13.34
CA SER A 371 -11.66 -5.47 13.62
C SER A 371 -11.83 -6.38 12.41
N GLU A 372 -11.93 -5.86 11.19
CA GLU A 372 -11.92 -6.65 9.95
C GLU A 372 -10.62 -7.44 9.81
N MET A 373 -9.48 -6.82 10.14
CA MET A 373 -8.18 -7.50 10.13
C MET A 373 -8.12 -8.64 11.14
N LEU A 374 -8.57 -8.40 12.39
CA LEU A 374 -8.56 -9.41 13.46
C LEU A 374 -9.46 -10.62 13.15
N GLN A 375 -10.48 -10.48 12.29
CA GLN A 375 -11.29 -11.63 11.86
C GLN A 375 -10.47 -12.67 11.07
N LYS A 376 -9.42 -12.22 10.36
CA LYS A 376 -8.58 -13.07 9.51
C LYS A 376 -7.22 -13.35 10.13
N ASN A 377 -6.67 -12.40 10.87
CA ASN A 377 -5.34 -12.50 11.45
C ASN A 377 -5.35 -13.44 12.67
N THR A 378 -4.46 -14.43 12.63
CA THR A 378 -4.32 -15.46 13.67
C THR A 378 -2.96 -15.41 14.38
N LYS A 379 -2.25 -14.29 14.26
CA LYS A 379 -0.86 -14.15 14.74
C LYS A 379 -0.69 -13.04 15.75
N LEU A 380 -1.47 -11.96 15.63
CA LEU A 380 -1.41 -10.84 16.53
C LEU A 380 -1.93 -11.26 17.92
N THR A 381 -1.09 -10.98 18.93
CA THR A 381 -1.33 -11.32 20.34
C THR A 381 -1.46 -10.06 21.19
N ILE A 382 -0.80 -8.97 20.82
CA ILE A 382 -0.81 -7.71 21.56
C ILE A 382 -1.16 -6.57 20.60
N LEU A 383 -2.21 -5.83 20.93
CA LEU A 383 -2.62 -4.61 20.23
C LEU A 383 -2.74 -3.46 21.24
N CYS A 384 -1.90 -2.45 21.08
CA CYS A 384 -1.95 -1.24 21.91
C CYS A 384 -2.54 -0.07 21.14
N LEU A 385 -3.61 0.50 21.67
CA LEU A 385 -4.38 1.62 21.11
C LEU A 385 -4.62 2.72 22.15
N SER A 386 -3.77 2.76 23.19
CA SER A 386 -3.85 3.78 24.22
C SER A 386 -3.81 5.21 23.63
N LYS A 387 -4.43 6.17 24.32
CA LYS A 387 -4.37 7.61 24.00
C LYS A 387 -4.79 7.92 22.55
N ASN A 388 -5.88 7.30 22.10
CA ASN A 388 -6.53 7.59 20.82
C ASN A 388 -7.93 8.19 21.06
N ASP A 389 -8.73 8.38 20.00
CA ASP A 389 -10.09 8.93 20.07
C ASP A 389 -11.17 7.85 19.88
N ILE A 390 -10.97 6.69 20.51
CA ILE A 390 -11.92 5.56 20.45
C ILE A 390 -13.05 5.81 21.44
N SER A 391 -14.29 5.61 21.00
CA SER A 391 -15.48 5.76 21.84
C SER A 391 -16.06 4.41 22.28
N ASP A 392 -17.14 4.46 23.06
CA ASP A 392 -17.97 3.29 23.38
C ASP A 392 -18.41 2.50 22.13
N ILE A 393 -18.55 3.16 20.97
CA ILE A 393 -18.89 2.54 19.68
C ILE A 393 -17.74 1.65 19.21
N GLY A 394 -16.51 2.18 19.14
CA GLY A 394 -15.33 1.41 18.75
C GLY A 394 -15.08 0.23 19.68
N LEU A 395 -15.21 0.41 21.00
CA LEU A 395 -15.09 -0.69 21.96
C LEU A 395 -16.14 -1.79 21.70
N ARG A 396 -17.38 -1.44 21.37
CA ARG A 396 -18.41 -2.42 20.98
C ARG A 396 -18.06 -3.17 19.70
N ILE A 397 -17.46 -2.52 18.72
CA ILE A 397 -16.99 -3.16 17.49
C ILE A 397 -15.90 -4.19 17.83
N PHE A 398 -14.90 -3.82 18.64
CA PHE A 398 -13.88 -4.77 19.10
C PHE A 398 -14.47 -5.94 19.88
N ALA A 399 -15.34 -5.67 20.85
CA ALA A 399 -15.96 -6.72 21.67
C ALA A 399 -16.70 -7.74 20.81
N ASN A 400 -17.47 -7.28 19.83
CA ASN A 400 -18.17 -8.16 18.89
C ASN A 400 -17.20 -8.97 18.03
N CYS A 401 -16.15 -8.34 17.51
CA CYS A 401 -15.14 -9.02 16.70
C CYS A 401 -14.39 -10.09 17.50
N LEU A 402 -13.88 -9.72 18.67
CA LEU A 402 -13.16 -10.62 19.56
C LEU A 402 -14.07 -11.77 20.01
N LYS A 403 -15.31 -11.50 20.41
CA LYS A 403 -16.26 -12.56 20.82
C LYS A 403 -16.48 -13.60 19.73
N ARG A 404 -16.66 -13.17 18.48
CA ARG A 404 -17.11 -14.04 17.38
C ARG A 404 -15.98 -14.68 16.59
N TYR A 405 -14.87 -13.98 16.37
CA TYR A 405 -13.92 -14.36 15.31
C TYR A 405 -12.49 -14.58 15.82
N ASN A 406 -11.92 -13.65 16.58
CA ASN A 406 -10.49 -13.70 16.89
C ASN A 406 -10.18 -14.42 18.19
N ASN A 407 -9.46 -15.55 18.16
CA ASN A 407 -9.06 -16.32 19.36
C ASN A 407 -7.56 -16.19 19.70
N THR A 408 -6.86 -15.21 19.13
CA THR A 408 -5.40 -15.11 19.22
C THR A 408 -4.94 -13.90 20.00
N LEU A 409 -5.73 -12.81 20.00
CA LEU A 409 -5.43 -11.62 20.77
C LEU A 409 -5.51 -11.93 22.26
N GLN A 410 -4.42 -11.62 22.96
CA GLN A 410 -4.20 -11.86 24.38
C GLN A 410 -4.19 -10.57 25.19
N CYS A 411 -3.70 -9.48 24.62
CA CYS A 411 -3.65 -8.17 25.25
C CYS A 411 -4.26 -7.12 24.33
N LEU A 412 -5.26 -6.41 24.85
CA LEU A 412 -5.84 -5.22 24.23
C LEU A 412 -5.71 -4.04 25.19
N ASP A 413 -4.94 -3.03 24.80
CA ASP A 413 -4.81 -1.80 25.56
C ASP A 413 -5.59 -0.66 24.89
N LEU A 414 -6.61 -0.17 25.58
CA LEU A 414 -7.48 0.94 25.22
C LEU A 414 -7.40 2.08 26.23
N SER A 415 -6.33 2.14 27.02
CA SER A 415 -6.14 3.18 28.04
C SER A 415 -6.19 4.58 27.44
N GLU A 416 -6.54 5.58 28.26
CA GLU A 416 -6.54 7.00 27.88
C GLU A 416 -7.47 7.36 26.69
N ASN A 417 -8.36 6.45 26.25
CA ASN A 417 -9.41 6.75 25.29
C ASN A 417 -10.59 7.39 26.02
N LYS A 418 -10.58 8.73 26.12
CA LYS A 418 -11.51 9.51 26.96
C LYS A 418 -12.97 9.42 26.56
N ARG A 419 -13.28 8.92 25.37
CA ARG A 419 -14.66 8.72 24.89
C ARG A 419 -15.22 7.34 25.22
N ILE A 420 -14.46 6.49 25.92
CA ILE A 420 -14.96 5.26 26.55
C ILE A 420 -15.52 5.63 27.92
N THR A 421 -16.81 5.35 28.12
CA THR A 421 -17.60 5.73 29.29
C THR A 421 -18.32 4.53 29.89
N ASP A 422 -19.15 4.76 30.91
CA ASP A 422 -19.96 3.72 31.55
C ASP A 422 -20.92 3.00 30.58
N MET A 423 -21.18 3.57 29.39
CA MET A 423 -21.99 2.94 28.34
C MET A 423 -21.38 1.65 27.78
N SER A 424 -20.06 1.47 27.92
CA SER A 424 -19.36 0.27 27.46
C SER A 424 -19.31 -0.87 28.48
N LEU A 425 -19.80 -0.67 29.72
CA LEU A 425 -19.63 -1.64 30.81
C LEU A 425 -20.28 -3.00 30.51
N ASP A 426 -21.50 -3.00 29.97
CA ASP A 426 -22.21 -4.24 29.63
C ASP A 426 -21.47 -5.01 28.54
N VAL A 427 -20.95 -4.28 27.55
CA VAL A 427 -20.18 -4.83 26.43
C VAL A 427 -18.85 -5.42 26.91
N ILE A 428 -18.16 -4.73 27.82
CA ILE A 428 -16.92 -5.23 28.44
C ILE A 428 -17.22 -6.53 29.18
N GLN A 429 -18.27 -6.55 30.02
CA GLN A 429 -18.68 -7.74 30.77
C GLN A 429 -18.98 -8.92 29.84
N GLU A 430 -19.79 -8.69 28.81
CA GLU A 430 -20.15 -9.72 27.83
C GLU A 430 -18.92 -10.26 27.08
N MET A 431 -18.00 -9.38 26.66
CA MET A 431 -16.76 -9.77 25.98
C MET A 431 -15.93 -10.70 26.88
N ILE A 432 -15.73 -10.33 28.14
CA ILE A 432 -14.92 -11.10 29.09
C ILE A 432 -15.55 -12.45 29.41
N GLU A 433 -16.88 -12.53 29.50
CA GLU A 433 -17.57 -13.80 29.78
C GLU A 433 -17.32 -14.86 28.71
N HIS A 434 -17.18 -14.43 27.46
CA HIS A 434 -17.11 -15.32 26.30
C HIS A 434 -15.68 -15.49 25.76
N LYS A 435 -14.73 -14.62 26.14
CA LYS A 435 -13.38 -14.61 25.59
C LYS A 435 -12.36 -15.28 26.50
N ARG A 436 -11.90 -16.47 26.10
CA ARG A 436 -10.84 -17.22 26.82
C ARG A 436 -9.42 -16.86 26.43
N SER A 437 -9.21 -16.26 25.25
CA SER A 437 -7.87 -15.94 24.75
C SER A 437 -7.34 -14.61 25.27
N LEU A 438 -8.24 -13.68 25.61
CA LEU A 438 -7.88 -12.35 26.09
C LEU A 438 -7.51 -12.45 27.57
N ASN A 439 -6.23 -12.32 27.86
CA ASN A 439 -5.66 -12.39 29.20
C ASN A 439 -5.57 -11.00 29.83
N GLU A 440 -5.52 -9.95 29.02
CA GLU A 440 -5.31 -8.59 29.47
C GLU A 440 -6.18 -7.59 28.68
N LEU A 441 -6.96 -6.80 29.42
CA LEU A 441 -7.68 -5.64 28.91
C LEU A 441 -7.29 -4.42 29.74
N SER A 442 -6.62 -3.44 29.14
CA SER A 442 -6.35 -2.17 29.81
C SER A 442 -7.32 -1.10 29.33
N ILE A 443 -8.01 -0.48 30.28
CA ILE A 443 -8.91 0.67 30.09
C ILE A 443 -8.58 1.74 31.15
N TYR A 444 -7.29 1.81 31.51
CA TYR A 444 -6.76 2.81 32.42
C TYR A 444 -7.06 4.21 31.89
N ASP A 445 -7.48 5.11 32.76
CA ASP A 445 -7.72 6.51 32.46
C ASP A 445 -8.72 6.79 31.32
N CYS A 446 -9.66 5.85 31.07
CA CYS A 446 -10.90 6.11 30.35
C CYS A 446 -11.89 6.90 31.24
N ASN A 447 -12.94 7.47 30.63
CA ASN A 447 -13.92 8.32 31.32
C ASN A 447 -15.03 7.51 32.02
N LEU A 448 -14.61 6.52 32.81
CA LEU A 448 -15.49 5.72 33.65
C LEU A 448 -15.81 6.45 34.96
N SER A 449 -17.08 6.48 35.35
CA SER A 449 -17.50 7.06 36.61
C SER A 449 -17.00 6.21 37.79
N ARG A 450 -17.06 6.77 39.01
CA ARG A 450 -16.76 6.01 40.24
C ARG A 450 -17.62 4.74 40.32
N MET A 451 -18.90 4.84 39.98
CA MET A 451 -19.82 3.70 40.00
C MET A 451 -19.46 2.66 38.94
N GLY A 452 -19.11 3.10 37.72
CA GLY A 452 -18.67 2.20 36.65
C GLY A 452 -17.41 1.42 37.02
N LYS A 453 -16.43 2.08 37.62
CA LYS A 453 -15.21 1.44 38.14
C LYS A 453 -15.53 0.40 39.22
N GLU A 454 -16.39 0.71 40.19
CA GLU A 454 -16.80 -0.25 41.21
C GLU A 454 -17.56 -1.45 40.64
N ARG A 455 -18.40 -1.23 39.62
CA ARG A 455 -19.11 -2.29 38.91
C ARG A 455 -18.13 -3.26 38.22
N LEU A 456 -17.11 -2.73 37.54
CA LEU A 456 -16.06 -3.56 36.94
C LEU A 456 -15.24 -4.29 37.98
N LYS A 457 -14.84 -3.64 39.09
CA LYS A 457 -14.10 -4.30 40.18
C LYS A 457 -14.86 -5.52 40.73
N LYS A 458 -16.16 -5.39 40.99
CA LYS A 458 -17.01 -6.51 41.44
C LYS A 458 -17.01 -7.66 40.43
N PHE A 459 -17.11 -7.33 39.14
CA PHE A 459 -17.11 -8.30 38.06
C PHE A 459 -15.75 -9.00 37.90
N ILE A 460 -14.62 -8.27 37.94
CA ILE A 460 -13.26 -8.80 37.83
C ILE A 460 -12.96 -9.78 38.96
N ARG A 461 -13.34 -9.46 40.21
CA ARG A 461 -13.15 -10.37 41.36
C ARG A 461 -13.83 -11.73 41.16
N ALA A 462 -14.88 -11.80 40.35
CA ALA A 462 -15.58 -13.04 40.04
C ALA A 462 -14.93 -13.86 38.92
N LYS A 463 -13.93 -13.33 38.19
CA LYS A 463 -13.30 -13.98 37.03
C LYS A 463 -11.77 -14.05 37.21
N LYS A 464 -11.23 -15.25 37.39
CA LYS A 464 -9.78 -15.47 37.67
C LYS A 464 -8.87 -15.52 36.43
N ASN A 465 -9.42 -15.43 35.21
CA ASN A 465 -8.68 -15.75 33.99
C ASN A 465 -8.33 -14.53 33.12
N ILE A 466 -8.67 -13.30 33.55
CA ILE A 466 -8.33 -12.07 32.85
C ILE A 466 -7.86 -10.99 33.82
N ASN A 467 -6.79 -10.29 33.46
CA ASN A 467 -6.31 -9.10 34.14
C ASN A 467 -6.94 -7.88 33.49
N ILE A 468 -7.57 -7.02 34.30
CA ILE A 468 -8.15 -5.77 33.81
C ILE A 468 -7.53 -4.61 34.57
N PHE A 469 -6.86 -3.73 33.81
CA PHE A 469 -6.16 -2.58 34.35
C PHE A 469 -7.05 -1.34 34.22
N ILE A 470 -7.35 -0.71 35.36
CA ILE A 470 -8.17 0.51 35.53
C ILE A 470 -7.46 1.37 36.59
N ASN A 471 -7.62 2.71 36.56
CA ASN A 471 -6.96 3.67 37.47
C ASN A 471 -6.82 3.19 38.92
N ASN A 472 -5.67 3.52 39.54
CA ASN A 472 -5.21 3.23 40.90
C ASN A 472 -6.24 2.59 41.85
N TRP A 473 -5.89 1.42 42.38
CA TRP A 473 -6.60 0.68 43.43
C TRP A 473 -6.43 1.31 44.83
N ALA A 474 -6.55 2.64 44.94
CA ALA A 474 -6.38 3.34 46.21
C ALA A 474 -7.66 4.12 46.56
N GLU A 475 -8.52 3.48 47.36
CA GLU A 475 -8.84 3.98 48.71
C GLU A 475 -8.64 2.81 49.69
#